data_AF-A0A7Z1HPI6-F1
#
_entry.id   AF-A0A7Z1HPI6-F1
#
_cell.length_a   1.000
_cell.length_b   1.000
_cell.length_c   1.000
_cell.angle_alpha   90.00
_cell.angle_beta   90.00
_cell.angle_gamma   90.00
#
_symmetry.space_group_name_H-M   'P 1'
#
loop_
_entity.id
_entity.type
_entity.pdbx_description
1 polymer ?
#
loop_
_entity_poly.entity_id
_entity_poly.type
_entity_poly.pdbx_seq_one_letter_code
_entity_poly.pdbx_strand_id
1 'polypeptide(L)' 'MTDSINANVVVSMPSQLFTMARSFKAVANGKIYIGKIDTDPVNPENQIQVYVENEDGSHV' A
#
# COMPACT_ATOMS: atom_id res chain seq x y z
N MET A 1 -36.87 -21.53 -11.26
CA MET A 1 -36.60 -20.61 -10.14
C MET A 1 -35.16 -20.18 -10.31
N THR A 2 -34.93 -18.92 -10.63
CA THR A 2 -33.58 -18.36 -10.82
C THR A 2 -32.96 -18.10 -9.46
N ASP A 3 -31.85 -18.78 -9.14
CA ASP A 3 -31.06 -18.51 -7.94
C ASP A 3 -30.52 -17.06 -8.00
N SER A 4 -31.10 -16.17 -7.21
CA SER A 4 -30.57 -14.83 -6.97
C SER A 4 -29.41 -14.92 -5.97
N ILE A 5 -28.18 -14.98 -6.47
CA ILE A 5 -26.98 -14.79 -5.63
C ILE A 5 -26.88 -13.32 -5.26
N ASN A 6 -26.99 -13.02 -3.97
CA ASN A 6 -26.72 -11.70 -3.42
C ASN A 6 -25.20 -11.53 -3.29
N ALA A 7 -24.56 -10.87 -4.25
CA ALA A 7 -23.12 -10.58 -4.24
C ALA A 7 -22.78 -9.40 -3.30
N ASN A 8 -23.00 -9.58 -2.00
CA ASN A 8 -22.73 -8.52 -1.02
C ASN A 8 -21.22 -8.42 -0.76
N VAL A 9 -20.61 -7.33 -1.21
CA VAL A 9 -19.23 -6.96 -0.92
C VAL A 9 -19.23 -5.77 0.05
N VAL A 10 -18.43 -5.84 1.11
CA VAL A 10 -18.27 -4.71 2.03
C VAL A 10 -17.48 -3.59 1.34
N VAL A 11 -18.04 -2.38 1.31
CA VAL A 11 -17.34 -1.20 0.79
C VAL A 11 -16.23 -0.81 1.76
N SER A 12 -14.99 -0.68 1.26
CA SER A 12 -13.82 -0.34 2.06
C SER A 12 -12.96 0.71 1.35
N MET A 13 -11.99 1.29 2.10
CA MET A 13 -10.97 2.17 1.54
C MET A 13 -9.68 1.35 1.35
N PRO A 14 -9.30 0.99 0.11
CA PRO A 14 -8.09 0.21 -0.15
C PRO A 14 -6.80 1.02 0.00
N SER A 15 -6.87 2.35 -0.17
CA SER A 15 -5.71 3.22 -0.06
C SER A 15 -5.22 3.32 1.38
N GLN A 16 -3.99 2.88 1.62
CA GLN A 16 -3.36 2.93 2.95
C GLN A 16 -2.86 4.35 3.27
N LEU A 17 -3.33 4.90 4.39
CA LEU A 17 -2.89 6.21 4.92
C LEU A 17 -1.75 6.03 5.92
N PHE A 18 -0.73 6.88 5.84
CA PHE A 18 0.39 6.93 6.79
C PHE A 18 0.22 8.10 7.77
N THR A 19 0.07 7.77 9.06
CA THR A 19 -0.08 8.75 10.16
C THR A 19 1.16 8.78 11.05
N MET A 20 1.38 9.89 11.75
CA MET A 20 2.50 10.04 12.69
C MET A 20 2.27 9.18 13.95
N ALA A 21 3.34 8.58 14.48
CA ALA A 21 3.26 7.66 15.62
C ALA A 21 2.79 8.29 16.94
N ARG A 22 2.95 9.61 17.12
CA ARG A 22 2.70 10.32 18.39
C ARG A 22 1.65 11.42 18.29
N SER A 23 1.05 11.60 17.13
CA SER A 23 0.01 12.60 16.92
C SER A 23 -0.85 12.21 15.74
N PHE A 24 -2.14 12.48 15.78
CA PHE A 24 -3.04 12.22 14.66
C PHE A 24 -2.85 13.29 13.56
N LYS A 25 -1.81 13.11 12.75
CA LYS A 25 -1.42 13.95 11.62
C LYS A 25 -0.84 13.08 10.50
N ALA A 26 -0.98 13.52 9.24
CA ALA A 26 -0.31 12.88 8.11
C ALA A 26 1.21 13.04 8.23
N VAL A 27 1.97 12.01 7.81
CA VAL A 27 3.44 12.12 7.69
C VAL A 27 3.80 12.88 6.41
N ALA A 28 3.48 14.17 6.39
CA ALA A 28 3.81 15.05 5.26
C ALA A 28 5.33 15.08 5.04
N ASN A 29 5.77 14.92 3.78
CA ASN A 29 7.19 14.83 3.37
C ASN A 29 7.99 13.69 4.05
N GLY A 30 7.30 12.64 4.52
CA GLY A 30 7.95 11.42 4.98
C GLY A 30 8.65 10.66 3.86
N LYS A 31 9.49 9.69 4.24
CA LYS A 31 10.13 8.74 3.32
C LYS A 31 9.73 7.33 3.71
N ILE A 32 9.42 6.51 2.72
CA ILE A 32 9.08 5.10 2.87
C ILE A 32 10.15 4.31 2.10
N TYR A 33 10.76 3.33 2.76
CA TYR A 33 11.73 2.42 2.16
C TYR A 33 11.17 0.99 2.24
N ILE A 34 11.28 0.25 1.13
CA ILE A 34 10.81 -1.14 1.03
C ILE A 34 12.02 -2.03 0.78
N GLY A 35 12.20 -3.07 1.59
CA GLY A 35 13.35 -3.96 1.53
C GLY A 35 13.00 -5.41 1.80
N LYS A 36 14.03 -6.25 1.84
CA LYS A 36 13.91 -7.68 2.15
C LYS A 36 13.37 -7.87 3.57
N ILE A 37 12.63 -8.96 3.77
CA ILE A 37 12.05 -9.34 5.06
C ILE A 37 13.17 -9.41 6.11
N ASP A 38 12.89 -8.89 7.32
CA ASP A 38 13.80 -8.88 8.48
C ASP A 38 15.17 -8.20 8.24
N THR A 39 15.28 -7.32 7.25
CA THR A 39 16.48 -6.50 7.00
C THR A 39 16.20 -5.02 7.17
N ASP A 40 17.25 -4.21 7.37
CA ASP A 40 17.11 -2.74 7.39
C ASP A 40 16.87 -2.21 5.96
N PRO A 41 15.68 -1.68 5.63
CA PRO A 41 15.34 -1.23 4.29
C PRO A 41 15.97 0.14 3.93
N VAL A 42 16.55 0.87 4.89
CA VAL A 42 17.21 2.16 4.63
C VAL A 42 18.54 1.92 3.89
N ASN A 43 19.19 0.78 4.12
CA ASN A 43 20.38 0.37 3.38
C ASN A 43 20.02 0.01 1.91
N PRO A 44 20.63 0.66 0.90
CA PRO A 44 20.34 0.39 -0.52
C PRO A 44 20.46 -1.08 -0.94
N GLU A 45 21.39 -1.83 -0.37
CA GLU A 45 21.61 -3.27 -0.69
C GLU A 45 20.45 -4.19 -0.27
N ASN A 46 19.64 -3.70 0.68
CA ASN A 46 18.48 -4.42 1.19
C ASN A 46 17.19 -4.00 0.49
N GLN A 47 17.22 -2.94 -0.32
CA GLN A 47 16.04 -2.44 -1.03
C GLN A 47 15.65 -3.43 -2.13
N ILE A 48 14.34 -3.54 -2.33
CA ILE A 48 13.77 -4.36 -3.41
C ILE A 48 13.12 -3.44 -4.45
N GLN A 49 12.97 -3.97 -5.66
CA GLN A 49 12.29 -3.25 -6.73
C GLN A 49 10.83 -2.97 -6.33
N VAL A 50 10.43 -1.71 -6.46
CA VAL A 50 9.06 -1.25 -6.28
C VAL A 50 8.53 -0.73 -7.61
N TYR A 51 7.22 -0.77 -7.79
CA TYR A 51 6.55 -0.31 -9.00
C TYR A 51 5.36 0.57 -8.67
N VAL A 52 5.08 1.52 -9.55
CA VAL A 52 3.81 2.24 -9.63
C VAL A 52 2.94 1.52 -10.65
N GLU A 53 1.81 0.98 -10.19
CA GLU A 53 0.76 0.48 -11.07
C GLU A 53 -0.10 1.66 -11.52
N ASN A 54 -0.08 1.94 -12.83
CA ASN A 54 -0.87 3.01 -13.43
C ASN A 54 -2.33 2.56 -13.64
N GLU A 55 -3.20 3.52 -13.92
CA GLU A 55 -4.62 3.25 -14.19
C GLU A 55 -4.86 2.34 -15.41
N ASP A 56 -3.91 2.29 -16.35
CA ASP A 56 -3.92 1.41 -17.52
C ASP A 56 -3.35 -0.01 -17.23
N GLY A 57 -2.92 -0.26 -16.00
CA GLY A 57 -2.31 -1.52 -15.54
C GLY A 57 -0.82 -1.67 -15.88
N SER A 58 -0.19 -0.66 -16.47
CA SER A 58 1.26 -0.66 -16.70
C SER A 58 2.04 -0.44 -15.39
N HIS A 59 3.27 -0.96 -15.35
CA HIS A 59 4.15 -0.87 -14.18
C HIS A 59 5.37 -0.01 -14.51
N VAL A 60 5.65 0.98 -13.67
CA VAL A 60 6.83 1.87 -13.77
C VAL A 60 7.67 1.78 -12.52
#